data_AF-A0A8A4KB08-F1
#
_entry.id   AF-A0A8A4KB08-F1
#
_cell.length_a   1.000
_cell.length_b   1.000
_cell.length_c   1.000
_cell.angle_alpha   90.00
_cell.angle_beta   90.00
_cell.angle_gamma   90.00
#
_symmetry.space_group_name_H-M   'P 1'
#
loop_
_entity.id
_entity.type
_entity.pdbx_description
1 polymer ?
#
loop_
_entity_poly.entity_id
_entity_poly.type
_entity_poly.pdbx_seq_one_letter_code
_entity_poly.pdbx_strand_id
1 'polypeptide(L)'
;MFEETIRALKKLGDEKSTVAISTDDSDYFDRECPSPECLAQFKVLMEDWKSKVRDEEVFCPFCGHTADAQKWWTQEQLDHARDVALAKVKTTLGGALRLDAQRFNQRQPKGGFISISMKVNSIPQHVPIPYAAAAPMRLKIACGECGCRYAVVGAAYFCPSCGANAAELVFELTAQGIRQSLEAVDAIRAAISDADTAENTSRLIVESALQNSVTAFQRVAEALHARIAPTQCISESFRGLSSLGCRDRGRLR
;
A
#
# COMPACT_ATOMS: atom_id res chain seq x y z
N MET A 1 -0.82 32.74 -29.94
CA MET A 1 -2.20 32.29 -29.61
C MET A 1 -2.21 31.44 -28.35
N PHE A 2 -1.31 30.45 -28.19
CA PHE A 2 -1.26 29.54 -27.05
C PHE A 2 -0.06 29.77 -26.11
N GLU A 3 0.33 31.04 -25.92
CA GLU A 3 1.56 31.37 -25.20
C GLU A 3 1.49 30.99 -23.73
N GLU A 4 0.35 31.23 -23.08
CA GLU A 4 0.17 30.87 -21.67
C GLU A 4 0.04 29.35 -21.50
N THR A 5 -0.62 28.67 -22.44
CA THR A 5 -0.73 27.20 -22.44
C THR A 5 0.63 26.53 -22.59
N ILE A 6 1.50 27.02 -23.48
CA ILE A 6 2.87 26.51 -23.65
C ILE A 6 3.68 26.73 -22.37
N ARG A 7 3.57 27.92 -21.74
CA ARG A 7 4.25 28.21 -20.48
C ARG A 7 3.77 27.28 -19.35
N ALA A 8 2.47 27.04 -19.26
CA ALA A 8 1.87 26.14 -18.28
C ALA A 8 2.37 24.68 -18.45
N LEU A 9 2.45 24.19 -19.70
CA LEU A 9 3.00 22.86 -19.99
C LEU A 9 4.45 22.71 -19.56
N LYS A 10 5.30 23.72 -19.85
CA LYS A 10 6.70 23.72 -19.40
C LYS A 10 6.80 23.64 -17.88
N LYS A 11 6.04 24.48 -17.18
CA LYS A 11 6.01 24.49 -15.71
C LYS A 11 5.58 23.13 -15.13
N LEU A 12 4.55 22.51 -15.70
CA LEU A 12 4.08 21.20 -15.26
C LEU A 12 5.10 20.09 -15.51
N GLY A 13 5.92 20.18 -16.56
CA GLY A 13 6.98 19.21 -16.85
C GLY A 13 8.11 19.21 -15.83
N ASP A 14 8.39 20.36 -15.22
CA ASP A 14 9.48 20.53 -14.24
C ASP A 14 9.01 20.34 -12.78
N GLU A 15 7.70 20.29 -12.53
CA GLU A 15 7.13 20.32 -11.19
C GLU A 15 6.86 18.92 -10.62
N LYS A 16 7.49 18.60 -9.48
CA LYS A 16 7.13 17.42 -8.68
C LYS A 16 5.90 17.74 -7.84
N SER A 17 4.92 16.84 -7.83
CA SER A 17 3.73 16.97 -6.97
C SER A 17 3.82 16.00 -5.80
N THR A 18 3.65 16.53 -4.60
CA THR A 18 3.56 15.75 -3.36
C THR A 18 2.10 15.74 -2.90
N VAL A 19 1.58 14.56 -2.59
CA VAL A 19 0.22 14.39 -2.08
C VAL A 19 0.30 14.03 -0.60
N ALA A 20 -0.37 14.82 0.23
CA ALA A 20 -0.45 14.55 1.66
C ALA A 20 -1.39 13.37 1.91
N ILE A 21 -0.96 12.45 2.78
CA ILE A 21 -1.73 11.28 3.20
C ILE A 21 -1.94 11.38 4.70
N SER A 22 -3.17 11.12 5.14
CA SER A 22 -3.58 11.19 6.55
C SER A 22 -3.20 9.90 7.29
N THR A 23 -3.06 10.00 8.61
CA THR A 23 -3.15 8.86 9.51
C THR A 23 -4.61 8.61 9.91
N ASP A 24 -4.88 7.43 10.49
CA ASP A 24 -6.12 7.18 11.20
C ASP A 24 -6.12 7.83 12.59
N ASP A 25 -7.25 7.70 13.32
CA ASP A 25 -7.45 8.27 14.66
C ASP A 25 -6.43 7.80 15.72
N SER A 26 -5.64 6.77 15.41
CA SER A 26 -4.58 6.23 16.26
C SER A 26 -3.16 6.52 15.74
N ASP A 27 -3.02 7.43 14.78
CA ASP A 27 -1.76 7.79 14.11
C ASP A 27 -1.11 6.67 13.27
N TYR A 28 -1.90 5.68 12.88
CA TYR A 28 -1.45 4.62 11.97
C TYR A 28 -1.74 4.98 10.52
N PHE A 29 -0.86 4.61 9.61
CA PHE A 29 -1.04 4.85 8.17
C PHE A 29 -0.98 3.53 7.38
N ASP A 30 -1.69 3.52 6.25
CA ASP A 30 -1.91 2.33 5.45
C ASP A 30 -0.72 1.97 4.56
N ARG A 31 -0.45 0.66 4.50
CA ARG A 31 0.59 0.03 3.69
C ARG A 31 0.09 -1.25 3.07
N GLU A 32 0.61 -1.56 1.89
CA GLU A 32 0.26 -2.75 1.13
C GLU A 32 1.52 -3.48 0.68
N CYS A 33 1.50 -4.80 0.72
CA CYS A 33 2.59 -5.62 0.21
C CYS A 33 2.70 -5.46 -1.33
N PRO A 34 3.87 -5.07 -1.87
CA PRO A 34 4.03 -4.89 -3.31
C PRO A 34 4.12 -6.21 -4.10
N SER A 35 4.16 -7.36 -3.41
CA SER A 35 4.16 -8.67 -4.06
C SER A 35 2.77 -8.96 -4.65
N PRO A 36 2.66 -9.23 -5.97
CA PRO A 36 1.38 -9.52 -6.63
C PRO A 36 0.65 -10.75 -6.08
N GLU A 37 1.39 -11.68 -5.48
CA GLU A 37 0.84 -12.90 -4.89
C GLU A 37 0.28 -12.68 -3.48
N CYS A 38 0.60 -11.55 -2.85
CA CYS A 38 0.21 -11.26 -1.46
C CYS A 38 -0.77 -10.11 -1.36
N LEU A 39 -0.38 -8.90 -1.80
CA LEU A 39 -1.21 -7.67 -1.75
C LEU A 39 -1.85 -7.37 -0.37
N ALA A 40 -1.33 -7.96 0.71
CA ALA A 40 -1.93 -7.82 2.03
C ALA A 40 -1.71 -6.40 2.56
N GLN A 41 -2.78 -5.82 3.11
CA GLN A 41 -2.73 -4.50 3.74
C GLN A 41 -2.46 -4.61 5.23
N PHE A 42 -1.67 -3.67 5.73
CA PHE A 42 -1.35 -3.50 7.14
C PHE A 42 -1.16 -2.01 7.42
N LYS A 43 -1.11 -1.66 8.70
CA LYS A 43 -0.81 -0.31 9.12
C LYS A 43 0.41 -0.27 10.01
N VAL A 44 1.18 0.81 9.95
CA VAL A 44 2.29 1.07 10.87
C VAL A 44 2.05 2.40 11.56
N LEU A 45 2.48 2.55 12.81
CA LEU A 45 2.40 3.84 13.49
C LEU A 45 3.35 4.85 12.81
N MET A 46 2.86 6.04 12.51
CA MET A 46 3.61 7.06 11.75
C MET A 46 4.97 7.41 12.39
N GLU A 47 5.01 7.50 13.72
CA GLU A 47 6.26 7.72 14.46
C GLU A 47 7.27 6.60 14.21
N ASP A 48 6.83 5.34 14.27
CA ASP A 48 7.69 4.17 14.14
C ASP A 48 8.15 3.96 12.69
N TRP A 49 7.33 4.34 11.71
CA TRP A 49 7.76 4.36 10.32
C TRP A 49 8.90 5.34 10.08
N LYS A 50 8.84 6.53 10.67
CA LYS A 50 9.90 7.53 10.52
C LYS A 50 11.17 7.20 11.30
N SER A 51 11.05 6.54 12.45
CA SER A 51 12.16 6.36 13.39
C SER A 51 12.78 4.96 13.40
N LYS A 52 12.02 3.92 13.02
CA LYS A 52 12.44 2.51 13.15
C LYS A 52 12.43 1.76 11.82
N VAL A 53 11.60 2.14 10.85
CA VAL A 53 11.57 1.50 9.54
C VAL A 53 12.69 2.10 8.67
N ARG A 54 13.47 1.23 8.02
CA ARG A 54 14.57 1.65 7.13
C ARG A 54 14.01 1.92 5.73
N ASP A 55 14.55 2.94 5.06
CA ASP A 55 14.11 3.28 3.71
C ASP A 55 14.45 2.16 2.70
N GLU A 56 15.57 1.46 2.91
CA GLU A 56 16.06 0.44 1.98
C GLU A 56 15.31 -0.88 2.08
N GLU A 57 14.72 -1.17 3.24
CA GLU A 57 14.21 -2.50 3.54
C GLU A 57 13.08 -2.47 4.58
N VAL A 58 11.90 -2.89 4.12
CA VAL A 58 10.69 -3.11 4.91
C VAL A 58 10.24 -4.54 4.66
N PHE A 59 9.61 -5.16 5.65
CA PHE A 59 9.16 -6.56 5.59
C PHE A 59 7.63 -6.65 5.61
N CYS A 60 7.07 -7.54 4.80
CA CYS A 60 5.62 -7.80 4.83
C CYS A 60 5.29 -8.58 6.10
N PRO A 61 4.35 -8.10 6.94
CA PRO A 61 3.96 -8.82 8.16
C PRO A 61 3.41 -10.22 7.92
N PHE A 62 2.91 -10.51 6.71
CA PHE A 62 2.24 -11.77 6.37
C PHE A 62 3.16 -12.75 5.65
N CYS A 63 3.75 -12.34 4.52
CA CYS A 63 4.54 -13.24 3.66
C CYS A 63 6.07 -13.08 3.82
N GLY A 64 6.53 -12.04 4.53
CA GLY A 64 7.95 -11.76 4.70
C GLY A 64 8.64 -11.14 3.48
N HIS A 65 7.90 -10.79 2.41
CA HIS A 65 8.46 -10.10 1.24
C HIS A 65 9.19 -8.81 1.65
N THR A 66 10.33 -8.54 1.01
CA THR A 66 11.15 -7.36 1.27
C THR A 66 11.18 -6.39 0.09
N ALA A 67 11.02 -5.11 0.39
CA ALA A 67 11.09 -4.03 -0.58
C ALA A 67 11.44 -2.70 0.11
N ASP A 68 11.91 -1.72 -0.65
CA ASP A 68 12.15 -0.36 -0.17
C ASP A 68 10.86 0.33 0.25
N ALA A 69 10.96 1.25 1.21
CA ALA A 69 9.82 1.90 1.87
C ALA A 69 8.88 2.64 0.89
N GLN A 70 9.37 3.03 -0.29
CA GLN A 70 8.58 3.73 -1.31
C GLN A 70 7.69 2.82 -2.15
N LYS A 71 7.77 1.49 -2.01
CA LYS A 71 6.93 0.54 -2.74
C LYS A 71 5.68 0.10 -2.01
N TRP A 72 5.48 0.51 -0.77
CA TRP A 72 4.43 -0.03 0.10
C TRP A 72 3.13 0.77 0.10
N TRP A 73 2.85 1.52 -0.98
CA TRP A 73 1.60 2.28 -1.10
C TRP A 73 0.45 1.35 -1.45
N THR A 74 -0.74 1.61 -0.89
CA THR A 74 -1.96 0.92 -1.32
C THR A 74 -2.33 1.35 -2.74
N GLN A 75 -3.01 0.49 -3.49
CA GLN A 75 -3.53 0.89 -4.82
C GLN A 75 -4.42 2.13 -4.74
N GLU A 76 -5.25 2.22 -3.70
CA GLU A 76 -6.12 3.38 -3.50
C GLU A 76 -5.34 4.69 -3.28
N GLN A 77 -4.22 4.64 -2.53
CA GLN A 77 -3.34 5.80 -2.35
C GLN A 77 -2.70 6.21 -3.68
N LEU A 78 -2.26 5.25 -4.50
CA LEU A 78 -1.65 5.51 -5.81
C LEU A 78 -2.67 6.09 -6.80
N ASP A 79 -3.88 5.54 -6.82
CA ASP A 79 -4.97 6.04 -7.67
C ASP A 79 -5.42 7.44 -7.24
N HIS A 80 -5.53 7.68 -5.94
CA HIS A 80 -5.81 9.01 -5.42
C HIS A 80 -4.72 10.03 -5.79
N ALA A 81 -3.44 9.65 -5.67
CA ALA A 81 -2.34 10.52 -6.07
C ALA A 81 -2.38 10.83 -7.58
N ARG A 82 -2.75 9.86 -8.41
CA ARG A 82 -2.97 10.04 -9.85
C ARG A 82 -4.12 11.02 -10.10
N ASP A 83 -5.23 10.89 -9.39
CA ASP A 83 -6.39 11.79 -9.53
C ASP A 83 -6.05 13.24 -9.13
N VAL A 84 -5.32 13.42 -8.03
CA VAL A 84 -4.81 14.74 -7.62
C VAL A 84 -3.90 15.34 -8.70
N ALA A 85 -2.97 14.55 -9.24
CA ALA A 85 -2.08 15.01 -10.30
C ALA A 85 -2.86 15.41 -11.57
N LEU A 86 -3.83 14.60 -12.00
CA LEU A 86 -4.68 14.88 -13.15
C LEU A 86 -5.55 16.13 -12.93
N ALA A 87 -6.12 16.29 -11.74
CA ALA A 87 -6.91 17.47 -11.39
C ALA A 87 -6.07 18.75 -11.44
N LYS A 88 -4.82 18.70 -10.95
CA LYS A 88 -3.86 19.81 -11.03
C LYS A 88 -3.52 20.16 -12.48
N VAL A 89 -3.24 19.17 -13.32
CA VAL A 89 -2.96 19.37 -14.75
C VAL A 89 -4.16 20.00 -15.45
N LYS A 90 -5.36 19.43 -15.28
CA LYS A 90 -6.60 19.95 -15.88
C LYS A 90 -6.89 21.39 -15.46
N THR A 91 -6.72 21.70 -14.19
CA THR A 91 -6.97 23.05 -13.65
C THR A 91 -5.95 24.05 -14.21
N THR A 92 -4.68 23.68 -14.24
CA THR A 92 -3.60 24.54 -14.74
C THR A 92 -3.75 24.82 -16.24
N LEU A 93 -3.98 23.79 -17.06
CA LEU A 93 -4.20 23.94 -18.50
C LEU A 93 -5.52 24.65 -18.80
N GLY A 94 -6.58 24.31 -18.07
CA GLY A 94 -7.88 24.95 -18.21
C GLY A 94 -7.84 26.45 -17.92
N GLY A 95 -7.03 26.88 -16.94
CA GLY A 95 -6.76 28.30 -16.66
C GLY A 95 -5.94 28.97 -17.75
N ALA A 96 -4.87 28.32 -18.22
CA ALA A 96 -4.00 28.85 -19.27
C ALA A 96 -4.75 29.02 -20.61
N LEU A 97 -5.55 28.03 -21.02
CA LEU A 97 -6.39 28.10 -22.21
C LEU A 97 -7.43 29.22 -22.13
N ARG A 98 -8.01 29.46 -20.94
CA ARG A 98 -8.92 30.60 -20.73
C ARG A 98 -8.20 31.94 -20.92
N LEU A 99 -6.98 32.10 -20.41
CA LEU A 99 -6.18 33.30 -20.60
C LEU A 99 -5.83 33.52 -22.07
N ASP A 100 -5.42 32.46 -22.78
CA ASP A 100 -5.14 32.50 -24.21
C ASP A 100 -6.40 32.88 -25.02
N ALA A 101 -7.57 32.32 -24.67
CA ALA A 101 -8.85 32.67 -25.30
C ALA A 101 -9.26 34.13 -25.05
N GLN A 102 -9.10 34.62 -23.82
CA GLN A 102 -9.36 36.03 -23.50
C GLN A 102 -8.47 36.96 -24.32
N ARG A 103 -7.16 36.68 -24.40
CA ARG A 103 -6.21 37.47 -25.21
C ARG A 103 -6.55 37.41 -26.70
N PHE A 104 -6.93 36.24 -27.21
CA PHE A 104 -7.35 36.10 -28.60
C PHE A 104 -8.58 36.96 -28.90
N ASN A 105 -9.61 36.89 -28.05
CA ASN A 105 -10.85 37.66 -28.20
C ASN A 105 -10.62 39.17 -28.11
N GLN A 106 -9.72 39.63 -27.22
CA GLN A 106 -9.37 41.05 -27.09
C GLN A 106 -8.66 41.61 -28.33
N ARG A 107 -7.94 40.78 -29.09
CA ARG A 107 -7.21 41.17 -30.30
C ARG A 107 -8.09 41.15 -31.56
N GLN A 108 -9.36 40.72 -31.48
CA GLN A 108 -10.24 40.68 -32.64
C GLN A 108 -10.68 42.11 -33.03
N PRO A 109 -10.66 42.45 -34.33
CA PRO A 109 -11.09 43.77 -34.80
C PRO A 109 -12.57 44.01 -34.52
N LYS A 110 -12.91 45.19 -34.02
CA LYS A 110 -14.31 45.62 -33.78
C LYS A 110 -14.86 46.29 -35.04
N GLY A 111 -15.90 45.72 -35.64
CA GLY A 111 -16.63 46.33 -36.78
C GLY A 111 -16.39 45.72 -38.17
N GLY A 112 -15.75 44.55 -38.27
CA GLY A 112 -15.63 43.81 -39.54
C GLY A 112 -16.88 43.00 -39.91
N PHE A 113 -17.00 42.60 -41.18
CA PHE A 113 -18.12 41.77 -41.68
C PHE A 113 -18.17 40.35 -41.09
N ILE A 114 -17.09 39.88 -40.45
CA ILE A 114 -16.99 38.55 -39.83
C ILE A 114 -16.47 38.71 -38.40
N SER A 115 -17.13 38.05 -37.45
CA SER A 115 -16.73 37.98 -36.04
C SER A 115 -16.33 36.56 -35.67
N ILE A 116 -15.15 36.39 -35.08
CA ILE A 116 -14.64 35.11 -34.56
C ILE A 116 -14.42 35.28 -33.07
N SER A 117 -14.87 34.32 -32.26
CA SER A 117 -14.60 34.30 -30.82
C SER A 117 -14.30 32.88 -30.36
N MET A 118 -13.48 32.77 -29.32
CA MET A 118 -13.11 31.50 -28.69
C MET A 118 -13.65 31.45 -27.26
N LYS A 119 -14.31 30.35 -26.90
CA LYS A 119 -14.77 30.08 -25.54
C LYS A 119 -14.16 28.78 -25.05
N VAL A 120 -13.66 28.79 -23.81
CA VAL A 120 -13.07 27.62 -23.16
C VAL A 120 -13.90 27.25 -21.94
N ASN A 121 -14.50 26.06 -22.00
CA ASN A 121 -15.23 25.47 -20.89
C ASN A 121 -14.29 24.51 -20.16
N SER A 122 -13.78 24.92 -19.00
CA SER A 122 -12.98 24.06 -18.12
C SER A 122 -13.57 24.07 -16.71
N ILE A 123 -14.08 22.92 -16.26
CA ILE A 123 -14.62 22.78 -14.90
C ILE A 123 -13.47 22.30 -14.01
N PRO A 124 -13.08 23.05 -12.96
CA PRO A 124 -12.06 22.60 -12.02
C PRO A 124 -12.50 21.31 -11.32
N GLN A 125 -11.67 20.28 -11.38
CA GLN A 125 -11.91 19.03 -10.66
C GLN A 125 -11.41 19.19 -9.23
N HIS A 126 -12.31 19.06 -8.25
CA HIS A 126 -11.96 19.08 -6.83
C HIS A 126 -11.72 17.65 -6.37
N VAL A 127 -10.48 17.36 -5.99
CA VAL A 127 -10.08 16.08 -5.37
C VAL A 127 -9.71 16.41 -3.92
N PRO A 128 -10.27 15.70 -2.91
CA PRO A 128 -9.99 15.98 -1.51
C PRO A 128 -8.52 15.70 -1.20
N ILE A 129 -7.86 16.60 -0.48
CA ILE A 129 -6.48 16.42 0.01
C ILE A 129 -6.49 16.85 1.48
N PRO A 130 -5.94 16.06 2.42
CA PRO A 130 -5.21 14.79 2.24
C PRO A 130 -6.09 13.57 1.95
N TYR A 131 -5.50 12.48 1.45
CA TYR A 131 -6.16 11.17 1.35
C TYR A 131 -6.43 10.63 2.76
N ALA A 132 -7.68 10.25 3.05
CA ALA A 132 -8.08 9.73 4.35
C ALA A 132 -7.57 8.29 4.56
N ALA A 133 -7.09 7.99 5.77
CA ALA A 133 -6.69 6.63 6.10
C ALA A 133 -7.90 5.69 6.19
N ALA A 134 -7.68 4.40 5.91
CA ALA A 134 -8.70 3.39 6.12
C ALA A 134 -9.04 3.23 7.61
N ALA A 135 -10.18 2.60 7.91
CA ALA A 135 -10.62 2.38 9.29
C ALA A 135 -9.54 1.70 10.16
N PRO A 136 -9.41 2.06 11.45
CA PRO A 136 -8.41 1.47 12.33
C PRO A 136 -8.51 -0.06 12.41
N MET A 137 -7.36 -0.72 12.31
CA MET A 137 -7.26 -2.17 12.52
C MET A 137 -7.24 -2.47 14.03
N ARG A 138 -8.01 -3.48 14.46
CA ARG A 138 -8.18 -3.81 15.89
C ARG A 138 -6.94 -4.47 16.50
N LEU A 139 -6.28 -5.36 15.76
CA LEU A 139 -5.11 -6.06 16.25
C LEU A 139 -3.87 -5.18 16.10
N LYS A 140 -3.47 -4.54 17.21
CA LYS A 140 -2.24 -3.76 17.32
C LYS A 140 -1.14 -4.63 17.95
N ILE A 141 0.04 -4.64 17.33
CA ILE A 141 1.19 -5.46 17.71
C ILE A 141 2.38 -4.54 17.94
N ALA A 142 3.16 -4.80 18.99
CA ALA A 142 4.47 -4.19 19.21
C ALA A 142 5.54 -5.28 19.12
N CYS A 143 6.53 -5.08 18.26
CA CYS A 143 7.62 -6.03 18.08
C CYS A 143 8.47 -6.15 19.36
N GLY A 144 8.74 -7.35 19.84
CA GLY A 144 9.59 -7.59 21.01
C GLY A 144 11.07 -7.28 20.79
N GLU A 145 11.55 -7.23 19.55
CA GLU A 145 12.96 -6.94 19.24
C GLU A 145 13.25 -5.46 19.04
N CYS A 146 12.50 -4.78 18.15
CA CYS A 146 12.74 -3.36 17.83
C CYS A 146 11.67 -2.40 18.35
N GLY A 147 10.61 -2.91 18.98
CA GLY A 147 9.51 -2.08 19.50
C GLY A 147 8.65 -1.42 18.42
N CYS A 148 8.75 -1.81 17.14
CA CYS A 148 7.91 -1.27 16.07
C CYS A 148 6.44 -1.65 16.30
N ARG A 149 5.57 -0.65 16.26
CA ARG A 149 4.12 -0.75 16.45
C ARG A 149 3.43 -0.76 15.10
N TYR A 150 2.68 -1.81 14.84
CA TYR A 150 1.94 -2.02 13.60
C TYR A 150 0.59 -2.67 13.89
N ALA A 151 -0.32 -2.65 12.92
CA ALA A 151 -1.65 -3.21 13.06
C ALA A 151 -2.02 -3.99 11.80
N VAL A 152 -2.74 -5.08 11.97
CA VAL A 152 -3.11 -6.01 10.89
C VAL A 152 -4.53 -6.51 11.06
N VAL A 153 -5.07 -7.10 10.00
CA VAL A 153 -6.22 -8.02 10.07
C VAL A 153 -5.68 -9.43 9.85
N GLY A 154 -5.90 -10.32 10.82
CA GLY A 154 -5.40 -11.69 10.77
C GLY A 154 -4.02 -11.88 11.42
N ALA A 155 -3.30 -12.90 10.99
CA ALA A 155 -2.04 -13.34 11.61
C ALA A 155 -0.82 -12.64 10.98
N ALA A 156 -0.05 -11.91 11.79
CA ALA A 156 1.20 -11.30 11.35
C ALA A 156 2.41 -12.02 11.95
N TYR A 157 3.21 -12.62 11.08
CA TYR A 157 4.39 -13.42 11.42
C TYR A 157 5.67 -12.59 11.51
N PHE A 158 5.76 -11.47 10.78
CA PHE A 158 7.00 -10.68 10.69
C PHE A 158 6.82 -9.25 11.19
N CYS A 159 7.86 -8.71 11.81
CA CYS A 159 7.93 -7.29 12.11
C CYS A 159 8.24 -6.49 10.84
N PRO A 160 7.46 -5.44 10.49
CA PRO A 160 7.69 -4.68 9.27
C PRO A 160 8.98 -3.86 9.27
N SER A 161 9.57 -3.58 10.44
CA SER A 161 10.82 -2.85 10.59
C SER A 161 12.05 -3.76 10.55
N CYS A 162 12.11 -4.78 11.42
CA CYS A 162 13.33 -5.59 11.58
C CYS A 162 13.26 -6.99 10.97
N GLY A 163 12.09 -7.43 10.50
CA GLY A 163 11.91 -8.78 9.96
C GLY A 163 11.89 -9.90 11.00
N ALA A 164 11.93 -9.57 12.30
CA ALA A 164 11.82 -10.55 13.38
C ALA A 164 10.59 -11.44 13.19
N ASN A 165 10.82 -12.75 13.22
CA ASN A 165 9.78 -13.75 12.99
C ASN A 165 9.16 -14.17 14.33
N ALA A 166 7.90 -13.82 14.54
CA ALA A 166 7.10 -14.19 15.70
C ALA A 166 6.30 -15.49 15.47
N ALA A 167 6.70 -16.35 14.52
CA ALA A 167 5.93 -17.51 14.09
C ALA A 167 5.49 -18.44 15.22
N GLU A 168 6.34 -18.71 16.20
CA GLU A 168 5.97 -19.57 17.34
C GLU A 168 4.82 -18.97 18.16
N LEU A 169 4.86 -17.65 18.42
CA LEU A 169 3.80 -16.96 19.14
C LEU A 169 2.50 -16.87 18.32
N VAL A 170 2.63 -16.60 17.03
CA VAL A 170 1.51 -16.38 16.11
C VAL A 170 0.83 -17.70 15.76
N PHE A 171 1.57 -18.82 15.78
CA PHE A 171 1.03 -20.14 15.46
C PHE A 171 -0.17 -20.51 16.33
N GLU A 172 -0.06 -20.35 17.65
CA GLU A 172 -1.16 -20.68 18.56
C GLU A 172 -2.37 -19.76 18.35
N LEU A 173 -2.14 -18.47 18.13
CA LEU A 173 -3.20 -17.51 17.82
C LEU A 173 -3.91 -17.85 16.51
N THR A 174 -3.15 -18.22 15.47
CA THR A 174 -3.70 -18.67 14.19
C THR A 174 -4.49 -19.97 14.35
N ALA A 175 -3.95 -20.95 15.07
CA ALA A 175 -4.64 -22.22 15.33
C ALA A 175 -5.95 -22.01 16.10
N GLN A 176 -5.96 -21.11 17.09
CA GLN A 176 -7.17 -20.74 17.81
C GLN A 176 -8.19 -20.04 16.89
N GLY A 177 -7.75 -19.07 16.09
CA GLY A 177 -8.62 -18.36 15.14
C GLY A 177 -9.23 -19.29 14.08
N ILE A 178 -8.46 -20.27 13.60
CA ILE A 178 -8.96 -21.31 12.69
C ILE A 178 -10.07 -22.14 13.34
N ARG A 179 -9.85 -22.63 14.58
CA ARG A 179 -10.88 -23.39 15.31
C ARG A 179 -12.15 -22.58 15.51
N GLN A 180 -12.02 -21.33 15.98
CA GLN A 180 -13.15 -20.43 16.20
C GLN A 180 -13.91 -20.11 14.89
N SER A 181 -13.19 -19.98 13.78
CA SER A 181 -13.80 -19.74 12.47
C SER A 181 -14.62 -20.95 12.02
N LEU A 182 -14.08 -22.17 12.19
CA LEU A 182 -14.76 -23.42 11.84
C LEU A 182 -15.98 -23.68 12.74
N GLU A 183 -15.89 -23.39 14.04
CA GLU A 183 -17.02 -23.49 14.98
C GLU A 183 -18.16 -22.53 14.63
N ALA A 184 -17.85 -21.37 14.04
CA ALA A 184 -18.84 -20.36 13.67
C ALA A 184 -19.52 -20.62 12.31
N VAL A 185 -19.02 -21.55 11.47
CA VAL A 185 -19.50 -21.76 10.10
C VAL A 185 -21.00 -22.03 10.06
N ASP A 186 -21.51 -22.92 10.92
CA ASP A 186 -22.93 -23.28 10.92
C ASP A 186 -23.83 -22.11 11.29
N ALA A 187 -23.40 -21.29 12.27
CA ALA A 187 -24.14 -20.09 12.67
C ALA A 187 -24.16 -19.02 11.57
N ILE A 188 -23.03 -18.82 10.88
CA ILE A 188 -22.92 -17.90 9.74
C ILE A 188 -23.82 -18.37 8.59
N ARG A 189 -23.77 -19.66 8.26
CA ARG A 189 -24.61 -20.27 7.23
C ARG A 189 -26.10 -20.07 7.51
N ALA A 190 -26.53 -20.26 8.76
CA ALA A 190 -27.92 -20.07 9.17
C ALA A 190 -28.37 -18.59 9.15
N ALA A 191 -27.45 -17.64 9.26
CA ALA A 191 -27.75 -16.21 9.26
C ALA A 191 -27.94 -15.63 7.84
N ILE A 192 -27.49 -16.34 6.79
CA ILE A 192 -27.60 -15.90 5.40
C ILE A 192 -28.87 -16.48 4.80
N SER A 193 -29.77 -15.61 4.33
CA SER A 193 -31.08 -16.01 3.78
C SER A 193 -31.01 -16.70 2.42
N ASP A 194 -30.03 -16.33 1.60
CA ASP A 194 -29.82 -16.91 0.29
C ASP A 194 -28.98 -18.19 0.39
N ALA A 195 -29.53 -19.33 -0.04
CA ALA A 195 -28.90 -20.63 0.15
C ALA A 195 -27.57 -20.78 -0.59
N ASP A 196 -27.48 -20.27 -1.82
CA ASP A 196 -26.27 -20.35 -2.63
C ASP A 196 -25.15 -19.47 -2.04
N THR A 197 -25.50 -18.26 -1.59
CA THR A 197 -24.57 -17.37 -0.88
C THR A 197 -24.10 -18.01 0.42
N ALA A 198 -25.00 -18.61 1.20
CA ALA A 198 -24.68 -19.25 2.47
C ALA A 198 -23.68 -20.40 2.30
N GLU A 199 -23.91 -21.27 1.31
CA GLU A 199 -23.03 -22.38 0.99
C GLU A 199 -21.67 -21.90 0.46
N ASN A 200 -21.67 -20.93 -0.46
CA ASN A 200 -20.46 -20.36 -1.00
C ASN A 200 -19.60 -19.69 0.08
N THR A 201 -20.21 -18.90 0.98
CA THR A 201 -19.51 -18.28 2.11
C THR A 201 -18.94 -19.33 3.07
N SER A 202 -19.71 -20.38 3.38
CA SER A 202 -19.24 -21.47 4.25
C SER A 202 -18.02 -22.19 3.66
N ARG A 203 -18.07 -22.51 2.36
CA ARG A 203 -16.94 -23.11 1.64
C ARG A 203 -15.69 -22.23 1.70
N LEU A 204 -15.83 -20.93 1.44
CA LEU A 204 -14.71 -19.98 1.49
C LEU A 204 -14.07 -19.89 2.88
N ILE A 205 -14.85 -19.98 3.96
CA ILE A 205 -14.32 -19.99 5.33
C ILE A 205 -13.46 -21.25 5.56
N VAL A 206 -13.94 -22.42 5.13
CA VAL A 206 -13.20 -23.69 5.27
C VAL A 206 -11.93 -23.69 4.42
N GLU A 207 -11.99 -23.22 3.17
CA GLU A 207 -10.82 -23.07 2.29
C GLU A 207 -9.77 -22.14 2.92
N SER A 208 -10.20 -21.00 3.46
CA SER A 208 -9.32 -20.06 4.17
C SER A 208 -8.70 -20.67 5.43
N ALA A 209 -9.46 -21.43 6.21
CA ALA A 209 -8.97 -22.14 7.38
C ALA A 209 -7.84 -23.14 7.04
N LEU A 210 -7.98 -23.87 5.94
CA LEU A 210 -6.94 -24.77 5.45
C LEU A 210 -5.68 -24.00 5.03
N GLN A 211 -5.85 -22.94 4.24
CA GLN A 211 -4.72 -22.11 3.80
C GLN A 211 -3.96 -21.51 4.99
N ASN A 212 -4.67 -20.96 5.98
CA ASN A 212 -4.08 -20.41 7.20
C ASN A 212 -3.32 -21.48 8.01
N SER A 213 -3.83 -22.72 8.06
CA SER A 213 -3.16 -23.84 8.72
C SER A 213 -1.81 -24.16 8.06
N VAL A 214 -1.79 -24.26 6.72
CA VAL A 214 -0.58 -24.55 5.94
C VAL A 214 0.44 -23.42 6.12
N THR A 215 -0.01 -22.16 6.04
CA THR A 215 0.85 -20.99 6.25
C THR A 215 1.45 -20.98 7.65
N ALA A 216 0.65 -21.19 8.70
CA ALA A 216 1.13 -21.20 10.08
C ALA A 216 2.22 -22.27 10.27
N PHE A 217 2.00 -23.48 9.78
CA PHE A 217 2.98 -24.57 9.85
C PHE A 217 4.26 -24.23 9.08
N GLN A 218 4.14 -23.74 7.85
CA GLN A 218 5.28 -23.34 7.04
C GLN A 218 6.12 -22.27 7.73
N ARG A 219 5.49 -21.24 8.32
CA ARG A 219 6.21 -20.16 9.01
C ARG A 219 6.99 -20.66 10.22
N VAL A 220 6.42 -21.58 10.99
CA VAL A 220 7.13 -22.22 12.12
C VAL A 220 8.29 -23.08 11.60
N ALA A 221 8.09 -23.87 10.54
CA ALA A 221 9.14 -24.69 9.97
C ALA A 221 10.33 -23.85 9.48
N GLU A 222 10.07 -22.74 8.79
CA GLU A 222 11.11 -21.79 8.34
C GLU A 222 11.86 -21.16 9.53
N ALA A 223 11.14 -20.78 10.59
CA ALA A 223 11.74 -20.23 11.81
C ALA A 223 12.65 -21.26 12.52
N LEU A 224 12.18 -22.50 12.66
CA LEU A 224 12.95 -23.60 13.26
C LEU A 224 14.17 -23.94 12.41
N HIS A 225 14.03 -23.98 11.08
CA HIS A 225 15.14 -24.24 10.17
C HIS A 225 16.24 -23.18 10.31
N ALA A 226 15.88 -21.89 10.32
CA ALA A 226 16.83 -20.80 10.51
C ALA A 226 17.59 -20.87 11.85
N ARG A 227 16.93 -21.39 12.91
CA ARG A 227 17.55 -21.58 14.24
C ARG A 227 18.49 -22.78 14.29
N ILE A 228 18.11 -23.91 13.70
CA ILE A 228 18.81 -25.20 13.85
C ILE A 228 19.91 -25.36 12.79
N ALA A 229 19.66 -24.90 11.58
CA ALA A 229 20.59 -24.92 10.46
C ALA A 229 20.73 -23.49 9.90
N PRO A 230 21.32 -22.56 10.67
CA PRO A 230 21.67 -21.26 10.12
C PRO A 230 22.59 -21.53 8.94
N THR A 231 22.17 -21.12 7.75
CA THR A 231 22.85 -21.42 6.49
C THR A 231 24.34 -21.11 6.64
N GLN A 232 25.19 -22.15 6.71
CA GLN A 232 26.58 -21.97 6.31
C GLN A 232 26.51 -21.55 4.84
N CYS A 233 27.14 -20.44 4.48
CA CYS A 233 27.19 -19.94 3.12
C CYS A 233 27.54 -21.10 2.16
N ILE A 234 26.54 -21.62 1.45
CA ILE A 234 26.77 -22.58 0.38
C ILE A 234 27.35 -21.74 -0.75
N SER A 235 28.63 -21.99 -1.04
CA SER A 235 29.37 -21.34 -2.12
C SER A 235 28.58 -21.38 -3.43
N GLU A 236 28.58 -20.24 -4.12
CA GLU A 236 27.92 -19.96 -5.39
C GLU A 236 27.90 -21.15 -6.37
N SER A 237 26.76 -21.83 -6.49
CA SER A 237 26.47 -22.64 -7.69
C SER A 237 24.98 -22.85 -8.01
N PHE A 238 24.06 -22.45 -7.14
CA PHE A 238 22.62 -22.48 -7.46
C PHE A 238 21.99 -21.10 -7.23
N ARG A 239 22.01 -20.25 -8.28
CA ARG A 239 21.20 -19.04 -8.35
C ARG A 239 19.83 -19.37 -8.94
N GLY A 240 18.85 -19.45 -8.05
CA GLY A 240 17.43 -19.40 -8.37
C GLY A 240 16.67 -19.39 -7.06
N LEU A 241 16.14 -18.22 -6.66
CA LEU A 241 15.36 -17.97 -5.44
C LEU A 241 16.14 -17.71 -4.14
N SER A 242 16.90 -16.62 -4.09
CA SER A 242 17.10 -15.82 -2.86
C SER A 242 18.05 -14.66 -3.13
N SER A 243 17.51 -13.48 -3.42
CA SER A 243 18.27 -12.22 -3.39
C SER A 243 18.22 -11.62 -1.99
N LEU A 244 18.88 -12.27 -1.03
CA LEU A 244 19.28 -11.62 0.22
C LEU A 244 20.80 -11.47 0.15
N GLY A 245 21.23 -10.24 -0.13
CA GLY A 245 22.65 -9.89 -0.24
C GLY A 245 23.36 -10.15 1.08
N CYS A 246 24.33 -11.04 1.06
CA CYS A 246 25.22 -11.31 2.18
C CYS A 246 26.19 -10.13 2.34
N ARG A 247 26.04 -9.31 3.39
CA ARG A 247 27.07 -8.34 3.78
C ARG A 247 28.14 -9.05 4.61
N ASP A 248 29.31 -9.12 4.01
CA ASP A 248 30.57 -9.53 4.63
C ASP A 248 30.80 -8.74 5.92
N ARG A 249 30.70 -9.39 7.09
CA ARG A 249 31.21 -8.81 8.34
C ARG A 249 32.72 -8.94 8.31
N GLY A 250 33.35 -7.98 7.64
CA GLY A 250 34.78 -7.75 7.67
C GLY A 250 35.27 -7.68 9.12
N ARG A 251 36.09 -8.67 9.48
CA ARG A 251 36.98 -8.68 10.63
C ARG A 251 37.76 -7.37 10.66
N LEU A 252 37.52 -6.53 11.65
CA LEU A 252 38.41 -5.43 12.01
C LEU A 252 38.69 -5.50 13.52
N ARG A 253 39.91 -5.98 13.78
CA ARG A 253 40.70 -5.95 15.02
C ARG A 253 40.24 -6.80 16.20
#